data_AF-A0A1B0DMD0-F1
#
_entry.id   AF-A0A1B0DMD0-F1
#
_cell.length_a   1.000
_cell.length_b   1.000
_cell.length_c   1.000
_cell.angle_alpha   90.00
_cell.angle_beta   90.00
_cell.angle_gamma   90.00
#
_symmetry.space_group_name_H-M   'P 1'
#
loop_
_entity.id
_entity.type
_entity.pdbx_description
1 polymer ?
#
loop_
_entity_poly.entity_id
_entity_poly.type
_entity_poly.pdbx_seq_one_letter_code
_entity_poly.pdbx_strand_id
1 'polypeptide(L)'
;AFPTPDDEECAARSLYFPDEGTYAGHPRFKTLTRNIRMRRGEKVAIKLKVFKDENTQLPVEGSPPGEPDTVLMDAMGFGMGCCCLQLTFQACNITEARTLYDQLTPLCPIMLALSAASPAYRGFLTESDCRWNVISASVDCRTPEERGEKPLKEGQFRIYKSRYDSIDSYLSPAGEKYNDVPLVYDEAIYQRLREGDIDHLLAQHVAHLFIRDTVSLFSEKVHQNDEQDTDHFENIQSTNWQTMRFKPPPPNSSIGWRVEFRPCELQLTDFENAAIVCFVVLLTRVILSYKLDFLIPISKVDENMQNAQKRNACREQRFWFKKHVTGQMKNGETVVENGAVEAEDEY
;
A
#
# COMPACT_ATOMS: atom_id res chain seq x y z
N ALA A 1 21.93 8.96 -20.16
CA ALA A 1 21.28 7.79 -20.76
C ALA A 1 19.99 8.24 -21.42
N PHE A 2 19.59 7.61 -22.52
CA PHE A 2 18.35 7.92 -23.24
C PHE A 2 17.43 6.69 -23.20
N PRO A 3 16.09 6.86 -23.15
CA PRO A 3 15.17 5.73 -23.23
C PRO A 3 15.26 4.99 -24.57
N THR A 4 15.22 3.65 -24.51
CA THR A 4 15.26 2.76 -25.69
C THR A 4 14.03 1.85 -25.71
N PRO A 5 12.84 2.38 -26.06
CA PRO A 5 11.58 1.64 -25.98
C PRO A 5 11.49 0.44 -26.94
N ASP A 6 12.20 0.51 -28.07
CA ASP A 6 12.20 -0.53 -29.11
C ASP A 6 13.24 -1.63 -28.87
N ASP A 7 14.13 -1.45 -27.88
CA ASP A 7 15.10 -2.47 -27.50
C ASP A 7 14.42 -3.59 -26.70
N GLU A 8 14.54 -4.82 -27.19
CA GLU A 8 13.88 -5.95 -26.56
C GLU A 8 14.44 -6.29 -25.18
N GLU A 9 15.72 -6.00 -24.95
CA GLU A 9 16.44 -6.27 -23.70
C GLU A 9 16.11 -5.26 -22.60
N CYS A 10 15.63 -4.07 -22.99
CA CYS A 10 15.21 -3.02 -22.07
C CYS A 10 14.07 -3.52 -21.15
N ALA A 11 14.28 -3.44 -19.82
CA ALA A 11 13.33 -4.03 -18.88
C ALA A 11 11.99 -3.29 -18.91
N ALA A 12 12.04 -1.95 -18.86
CA ALA A 12 10.84 -1.10 -18.84
C ALA A 12 10.22 -0.86 -20.23
N ARG A 13 11.03 -0.83 -21.30
CA ARG A 13 10.62 -0.35 -22.64
C ARG A 13 9.90 1.02 -22.60
N SER A 14 10.33 1.88 -21.68
CA SER A 14 9.70 3.17 -21.42
C SER A 14 10.08 4.19 -22.49
N LEU A 15 9.16 5.12 -22.77
CA LEU A 15 9.41 6.26 -23.64
C LEU A 15 10.23 7.36 -22.95
N TYR A 16 10.21 7.39 -21.62
CA TYR A 16 10.70 8.53 -20.83
C TYR A 16 11.76 8.15 -19.80
N PHE A 17 11.80 6.89 -19.37
CA PHE A 17 12.66 6.41 -18.30
C PHE A 17 13.75 5.47 -18.85
N PRO A 18 15.03 5.84 -18.79
CA PRO A 18 16.13 4.99 -19.26
C PRO A 18 16.32 3.77 -18.35
N ASP A 19 16.72 2.63 -18.91
CA ASP A 19 16.88 1.37 -18.15
C ASP A 19 17.99 1.48 -17.09
N GLU A 20 18.98 2.34 -17.31
CA GLU A 20 20.05 2.69 -16.37
C GLU A 20 19.54 3.42 -15.12
N GLY A 21 18.33 3.99 -15.16
CA GLY A 21 17.65 4.51 -13.97
C GLY A 21 17.18 3.40 -13.03
N THR A 22 17.12 2.15 -13.51
CA THR A 22 16.86 0.97 -12.66
C THR A 22 18.18 0.49 -12.06
N TYR A 23 18.23 0.34 -10.73
CA TYR A 23 19.45 -0.05 -10.02
C TYR A 23 20.07 -1.34 -10.58
N ALA A 24 21.23 -1.21 -11.22
CA ALA A 24 21.93 -2.30 -11.89
C ALA A 24 22.71 -3.22 -10.94
N GLY A 25 22.94 -2.80 -9.69
CA GLY A 25 23.74 -3.58 -8.73
C GLY A 25 23.04 -4.82 -8.18
N HIS A 26 21.76 -5.07 -8.54
CA HIS A 26 21.06 -6.29 -8.16
C HIS A 26 20.00 -6.69 -9.21
N PRO A 27 20.00 -7.93 -9.72
CA PRO A 27 19.15 -8.34 -10.86
C PRO A 27 17.66 -8.25 -10.57
N ARG A 28 17.25 -8.41 -9.29
CA ARG A 28 15.85 -8.34 -8.84
C ARG A 28 15.08 -7.15 -9.43
N PHE A 29 15.66 -5.96 -9.50
CA PHE A 29 14.93 -4.76 -9.89
C PHE A 29 14.58 -4.74 -11.39
N LYS A 30 15.51 -5.14 -12.26
CA LYS A 30 15.23 -5.31 -13.69
C LYS A 30 14.28 -6.47 -13.95
N THR A 31 14.45 -7.59 -13.24
CA THR A 31 13.54 -8.74 -13.29
C THR A 31 12.11 -8.33 -12.92
N LEU A 32 11.94 -7.60 -11.82
CA LEU A 32 10.64 -7.14 -11.34
C LEU A 32 9.96 -6.22 -12.36
N THR A 33 10.72 -5.25 -12.90
CA THR A 33 10.24 -4.32 -13.94
C THR A 33 9.75 -5.07 -15.18
N ARG A 34 10.55 -6.02 -15.68
CA ARG A 34 10.23 -6.84 -16.85
C ARG A 34 9.01 -7.73 -16.60
N ASN A 35 9.00 -8.45 -15.48
CA ASN A 35 7.95 -9.41 -15.15
C ASN A 35 6.60 -8.73 -14.93
N ILE A 36 6.57 -7.58 -14.26
CA ILE A 36 5.33 -6.79 -14.09
C ILE A 36 4.76 -6.39 -15.45
N ARG A 37 5.59 -5.83 -16.34
CA ARG A 37 5.18 -5.45 -17.70
C ARG A 37 4.67 -6.65 -18.50
N MET A 38 5.40 -7.77 -18.45
CA MET A 38 5.03 -8.98 -19.20
C MET A 38 3.74 -9.62 -18.66
N ARG A 39 3.60 -9.74 -17.34
CA ARG A 39 2.37 -10.23 -16.69
C ARG A 39 1.17 -9.34 -17.05
N ARG A 40 1.34 -8.02 -16.98
CA ARG A 40 0.29 -7.05 -17.31
C ARG A 40 -0.14 -7.14 -18.78
N GLY A 41 0.77 -7.57 -19.66
CA GLY A 41 0.57 -7.61 -21.12
C GLY A 41 0.76 -6.26 -21.81
N GLU A 42 1.13 -5.23 -21.05
CA GLU A 42 1.31 -3.85 -21.48
C GLU A 42 2.22 -3.12 -20.48
N LYS A 43 2.70 -1.92 -20.84
CA LYS A 43 3.39 -1.07 -19.86
C LYS A 43 2.45 -0.65 -18.75
N VAL A 44 3.02 -0.37 -17.58
CA VAL A 44 2.29 0.36 -16.54
C VAL A 44 1.91 1.74 -17.08
N ALA A 45 0.78 2.26 -16.63
CA ALA A 45 0.28 3.57 -17.05
C ALA A 45 -0.06 4.38 -15.80
N ILE A 46 0.78 5.36 -15.50
CA ILE A 46 0.62 6.27 -14.37
C ILE A 46 0.16 7.61 -14.93
N LYS A 47 -1.02 8.06 -14.52
CA LYS A 47 -1.64 9.29 -15.03
C LYS A 47 -1.85 10.27 -13.88
N LEU A 48 -1.24 11.44 -13.98
CA LEU A 48 -1.48 12.57 -13.07
C LEU A 48 -2.00 13.77 -13.85
N LYS A 49 -2.84 14.59 -13.22
CA LYS A 49 -3.24 15.87 -13.81
C LYS A 49 -2.14 16.90 -13.62
N VAL A 50 -1.83 17.64 -14.68
CA VAL A 50 -0.89 18.76 -14.63
C VAL A 50 -1.50 19.92 -13.87
N PHE A 51 -0.67 20.64 -13.11
CA PHE A 51 -1.05 21.92 -12.55
C PHE A 51 -1.29 22.95 -13.67
N LYS A 52 -2.44 23.60 -13.64
CA LYS A 52 -2.82 24.62 -14.64
C LYS A 52 -2.50 26.01 -14.11
N ASP A 53 -1.34 26.52 -14.52
CA ASP A 53 -0.92 27.90 -14.35
C ASP A 53 -1.31 28.74 -15.59
N GLU A 54 -1.14 30.06 -15.54
CA GLU A 54 -1.52 31.00 -16.61
C GLU A 54 -0.97 30.63 -18.00
N ASN A 55 0.23 30.04 -18.04
CA ASN A 55 0.94 29.69 -19.27
C ASN A 55 1.15 28.19 -19.49
N THR A 56 0.44 27.32 -18.75
CA THR A 56 0.55 25.86 -18.91
C THR A 56 0.18 25.46 -20.35
N GLN A 57 1.13 24.88 -21.07
CA GLN A 57 0.93 24.44 -22.46
C GLN A 57 0.12 23.14 -22.49
N LEU A 58 -0.94 23.13 -23.30
CA LEU A 58 -1.78 21.96 -23.55
C LEU A 58 -1.80 21.65 -25.06
N PRO A 59 -1.72 20.38 -25.48
CA PRO A 59 -1.58 19.20 -24.63
C PRO A 59 -0.20 19.11 -23.95
N VAL A 60 -0.17 18.54 -22.74
CA VAL A 60 1.07 18.12 -22.09
C VAL A 60 1.81 17.14 -23.00
N GLU A 61 3.13 17.28 -23.10
CA GLU A 61 3.95 16.42 -23.96
C GLU A 61 3.68 14.94 -23.66
N GLY A 62 3.34 14.14 -24.68
CA GLY A 62 3.07 12.71 -24.50
C GLY A 62 1.80 12.38 -23.69
N SER A 63 0.87 13.33 -23.53
CA SER A 63 -0.45 13.07 -22.93
C SER A 63 -1.25 12.05 -23.75
N PRO A 64 -2.06 11.17 -23.13
CA PRO A 64 -2.94 10.26 -23.85
C PRO A 64 -3.97 11.00 -24.72
N PRO A 65 -4.43 10.40 -25.85
CA PRO A 65 -5.51 10.96 -26.64
C PRO A 65 -6.78 11.21 -25.79
N GLY A 66 -7.37 12.41 -25.92
CA GLY A 66 -8.55 12.80 -25.15
C GLY A 66 -8.26 13.27 -23.71
N GLU A 67 -7.00 13.24 -23.27
CA GLU A 67 -6.58 13.68 -21.93
C GLU A 67 -5.42 14.71 -22.01
N PRO A 68 -5.63 15.90 -22.62
CA PRO A 68 -4.55 16.84 -22.92
C PRO A 68 -3.84 17.39 -21.66
N ASP A 69 -4.47 17.29 -20.49
CA ASP A 69 -3.95 17.78 -19.21
C ASP A 69 -3.33 16.67 -18.33
N THR A 70 -3.01 15.50 -18.93
CA THR A 70 -2.44 14.36 -18.20
C THR A 70 -0.93 14.25 -18.43
N VAL A 71 -0.17 14.27 -17.34
CA VAL A 71 1.24 13.82 -17.30
C VAL A 71 1.25 12.29 -17.25
N LEU A 72 1.72 11.67 -18.33
CA LEU A 72 1.82 10.21 -18.46
C LEU A 72 3.21 9.70 -18.08
N MET A 73 3.29 8.75 -17.17
CA MET A 73 4.51 8.03 -16.84
C MET A 73 4.30 6.53 -17.08
N ASP A 74 5.27 5.85 -17.67
CA ASP A 74 5.09 4.51 -18.25
C ASP A 74 6.13 3.47 -17.79
N ALA A 75 6.77 3.73 -16.64
CA ALA A 75 7.83 2.88 -16.09
C ALA A 75 7.69 2.70 -14.58
N MET A 76 8.10 1.53 -14.10
CA MET A 76 8.19 1.23 -12.66
C MET A 76 9.06 2.26 -11.91
N GLY A 77 10.14 2.73 -12.55
CA GLY A 77 11.07 3.70 -11.97
C GLY A 77 10.44 5.05 -11.60
N PHE A 78 9.34 5.46 -12.23
CA PHE A 78 8.64 6.70 -11.84
C PHE A 78 7.97 6.62 -10.48
N GLY A 79 7.63 5.42 -10.00
CA GLY A 79 7.07 5.21 -8.67
C GLY A 79 8.05 4.58 -7.70
N MET A 80 8.58 3.40 -8.02
CA MET A 80 9.55 2.73 -7.14
C MET A 80 10.92 3.43 -7.07
N GLY A 81 11.17 4.43 -7.92
CA GLY A 81 12.29 5.37 -7.77
C GLY A 81 12.01 6.53 -6.81
N CYS A 82 10.79 6.70 -6.32
CA CYS A 82 10.47 7.64 -5.24
C CYS A 82 10.98 7.11 -3.89
N CYS A 83 11.20 8.04 -2.95
CA CYS A 83 11.64 7.73 -1.60
C CYS A 83 10.49 7.80 -0.59
N CYS A 84 10.68 7.18 0.58
CA CYS A 84 9.69 7.19 1.66
C CYS A 84 10.36 7.06 3.02
N LEU A 85 9.61 7.42 4.05
CA LEU A 85 9.95 7.14 5.44
C LEU A 85 9.05 6.00 5.94
N GLN A 86 9.67 4.89 6.37
CA GLN A 86 8.96 3.71 6.89
C GLN A 86 9.43 3.39 8.29
N LEU A 87 8.50 2.99 9.15
CA LEU A 87 8.77 2.66 10.54
C LEU A 87 8.30 1.24 10.84
N THR A 88 9.18 0.41 11.38
CA THR A 88 8.80 -0.92 11.85
C THR A 88 8.84 -0.98 13.37
N PHE A 89 7.74 -1.42 13.98
CA PHE A 89 7.58 -1.63 15.41
C PHE A 89 7.50 -3.12 15.70
N GLN A 90 8.21 -3.59 16.73
CA GLN A 90 8.01 -4.93 17.27
C GLN A 90 7.05 -4.85 18.45
N ALA A 91 5.95 -5.60 18.36
CA ALA A 91 4.96 -5.71 19.42
C ALA A 91 5.35 -6.80 20.43
N CYS A 92 4.74 -6.77 21.61
CA CYS A 92 4.97 -7.79 22.65
C CYS A 92 4.42 -9.18 22.27
N ASN A 93 3.39 -9.25 21.43
CA ASN A 93 2.78 -10.49 20.95
C ASN A 93 1.92 -10.23 19.69
N ILE A 94 1.35 -11.29 19.12
CA ILE A 94 0.51 -11.21 17.93
C ILE A 94 -0.76 -10.36 18.13
N THR A 95 -1.36 -10.39 19.32
CA THR A 95 -2.59 -9.64 19.65
C THR A 95 -2.32 -8.13 19.64
N GLU A 96 -1.22 -7.71 20.28
CA GLU A 96 -0.79 -6.31 20.25
C GLU A 96 -0.38 -5.88 18.84
N ALA A 97 0.29 -6.75 18.07
CA ALA A 97 0.64 -6.47 16.68
C ALA A 97 -0.60 -6.24 15.80
N ARG A 98 -1.63 -7.08 15.91
CA ARG A 98 -2.91 -6.90 15.19
C ARG A 98 -3.62 -5.62 15.61
N THR A 99 -3.62 -5.33 16.92
CA THR A 99 -4.19 -4.08 17.46
C THR A 99 -3.47 -2.86 16.88
N LEU A 100 -2.14 -2.83 16.90
CA LEU A 100 -1.38 -1.71 16.34
C LEU A 100 -1.55 -1.57 14.83
N TYR A 101 -1.59 -2.68 14.08
CA TYR A 101 -1.85 -2.67 12.64
C TYR A 101 -3.18 -1.98 12.34
N ASP A 102 -4.24 -2.37 13.04
CA ASP A 102 -5.57 -1.83 12.83
C ASP A 102 -5.67 -0.37 13.29
N GLN A 103 -5.21 -0.05 14.49
CA GLN A 103 -5.37 1.28 15.09
C GLN A 103 -4.53 2.35 14.38
N LEU A 104 -3.42 1.99 13.73
CA LEU A 104 -2.63 2.92 12.92
C LEU A 104 -3.18 3.13 11.50
N THR A 105 -4.02 2.22 11.00
CA THR A 105 -4.51 2.29 9.62
C THR A 105 -5.28 3.58 9.31
N PRO A 106 -6.23 4.04 10.14
CA PRO A 106 -6.94 5.32 9.91
C PRO A 106 -6.02 6.54 9.86
N LEU A 107 -4.84 6.45 10.50
CA LEU A 107 -3.83 7.51 10.51
C LEU A 107 -2.96 7.50 9.25
N CYS A 108 -2.95 6.43 8.47
CA CYS A 108 -2.13 6.34 7.26
C CYS A 108 -2.40 7.47 6.24
N PRO A 109 -3.65 7.72 5.80
CA PRO A 109 -3.94 8.82 4.88
C PRO A 109 -3.66 10.20 5.48
N ILE A 110 -3.86 10.37 6.79
CA ILE A 110 -3.59 11.63 7.49
C ILE A 110 -2.09 11.93 7.47
N MET A 111 -1.26 10.94 7.81
CA MET A 111 0.19 11.08 7.78
C MET A 111 0.73 11.21 6.35
N LEU A 112 0.09 10.58 5.36
CA LEU A 112 0.42 10.80 3.95
C LEU A 112 0.21 12.27 3.56
N ALA A 113 -0.97 12.83 3.85
CA ALA A 113 -1.28 14.23 3.55
C ALA A 113 -0.38 15.21 4.32
N LEU A 114 -0.12 14.94 5.60
CA LEU A 114 0.71 15.79 6.45
C LEU A 114 2.17 15.82 6.00
N SER A 115 2.68 14.71 5.47
CA SER A 115 4.08 14.58 5.04
C SER A 115 4.30 14.88 3.56
N ALA A 116 3.27 15.30 2.81
CA ALA A 116 3.30 15.51 1.36
C ALA A 116 4.58 16.20 0.86
N ALA A 117 5.31 15.54 -0.06
CA ALA A 117 6.62 16.01 -0.53
C ALA A 117 6.89 15.71 -2.02
N SER A 118 5.86 15.34 -2.79
CA SER A 118 5.99 14.96 -4.21
C SER A 118 5.04 15.73 -5.14
N PRO A 119 5.18 17.06 -5.28
CA PRO A 119 4.28 17.89 -6.09
C PRO A 119 4.61 17.88 -7.60
N ALA A 120 5.71 17.23 -8.01
CA ALA A 120 6.24 17.33 -9.36
C ALA A 120 6.70 15.98 -9.93
N TYR A 121 6.36 15.73 -11.19
CA TYR A 121 6.65 14.48 -11.89
C TYR A 121 7.01 14.73 -13.35
N ARG A 122 8.05 14.04 -13.84
CA ARG A 122 8.48 14.07 -15.26
C ARG A 122 8.64 15.50 -15.81
N GLY A 123 9.09 16.45 -14.97
CA GLY A 123 9.29 17.85 -15.34
C GLY A 123 8.06 18.75 -15.22
N PHE A 124 6.93 18.25 -14.72
CA PHE A 124 5.68 19.00 -14.59
C PHE A 124 5.27 19.12 -13.12
N LEU A 125 4.74 20.28 -12.72
CA LEU A 125 3.94 20.39 -11.50
C LEU A 125 2.62 19.65 -11.69
N THR A 126 2.14 18.96 -10.66
CA THR A 126 0.92 18.13 -10.73
C THR A 126 -0.13 18.58 -9.72
N GLU A 127 -1.37 18.16 -9.93
CA GLU A 127 -2.49 18.36 -9.00
C GLU A 127 -2.45 17.37 -7.81
N SER A 128 -1.30 16.71 -7.59
CA SER A 128 -1.06 15.75 -6.51
C SER A 128 0.22 16.14 -5.77
N ASP A 129 0.19 16.09 -4.44
CA ASP A 129 1.34 16.43 -3.59
C ASP A 129 2.02 15.19 -2.98
N CYS A 130 1.47 14.00 -3.20
CA CYS A 130 1.96 12.74 -2.63
C CYS A 130 2.27 11.70 -3.72
N ARG A 131 3.15 10.75 -3.38
CA ARG A 131 3.64 9.73 -4.32
C ARG A 131 2.76 8.48 -4.43
N TRP A 132 1.80 8.29 -3.54
CA TRP A 132 1.22 6.97 -3.29
C TRP A 132 0.54 6.37 -4.52
N ASN A 133 -0.21 7.18 -5.29
CA ASN A 133 -0.90 6.69 -6.49
C ASN A 133 0.09 6.47 -7.65
N VAL A 134 1.18 7.23 -7.67
CA VAL A 134 2.28 7.02 -8.63
C VAL A 134 2.95 5.68 -8.38
N ILE A 135 3.31 5.38 -7.12
CA ILE A 135 3.92 4.08 -6.80
C ILE A 135 2.93 2.93 -7.04
N SER A 136 1.68 3.09 -6.59
CA SER A 136 0.60 2.12 -6.79
C SER A 136 0.48 1.69 -8.26
N ALA A 137 0.41 2.67 -9.17
CA ALA A 137 0.29 2.43 -10.60
C ALA A 137 1.60 1.90 -11.22
N SER A 138 2.78 2.27 -10.68
CA SER A 138 4.09 1.89 -11.22
C SER A 138 4.41 0.39 -11.13
N VAL A 139 3.72 -0.33 -10.24
CA VAL A 139 3.86 -1.79 -10.05
C VAL A 139 2.53 -2.53 -10.18
N ASP A 140 1.51 -1.87 -10.74
CA ASP A 140 0.23 -2.51 -11.00
C ASP A 140 0.39 -3.51 -12.15
N CYS A 141 0.50 -4.78 -11.80
CA CYS A 141 0.68 -5.87 -12.74
C CYS A 141 -0.65 -6.45 -13.24
N ARG A 142 -1.80 -5.90 -12.84
CA ARG A 142 -3.12 -6.44 -13.18
C ARG A 142 -3.38 -6.40 -14.68
N THR A 143 -3.82 -7.52 -15.24
CA THR A 143 -4.28 -7.61 -16.63
C THR A 143 -5.60 -6.84 -16.83
N PRO A 144 -5.98 -6.50 -18.08
CA PRO A 144 -7.30 -5.91 -18.34
C PRO A 144 -8.48 -6.74 -17.81
N GLU A 145 -8.36 -8.06 -17.74
CA GLU A 145 -9.39 -8.93 -17.16
C GLU A 145 -9.50 -8.77 -15.64
N GLU A 146 -8.35 -8.77 -14.95
CA GLU A 146 -8.29 -8.57 -13.49
C GLU A 146 -8.80 -7.17 -13.09
N ARG A 147 -8.52 -6.13 -13.91
CA ARG A 147 -9.05 -4.77 -13.72
C ARG A 147 -10.53 -4.63 -14.09
N GLY A 148 -11.12 -5.66 -14.69
CA GLY A 148 -12.52 -5.68 -15.09
C GLY A 148 -12.84 -4.94 -16.39
N GLU A 149 -11.83 -4.52 -17.15
CA GLU A 149 -11.96 -3.89 -18.48
C GLU A 149 -12.40 -4.91 -19.55
N LYS A 150 -12.09 -6.20 -19.33
CA LYS A 150 -12.51 -7.32 -20.16
C LYS A 150 -13.18 -8.41 -19.30
N PRO A 151 -14.00 -9.30 -19.89
CA PRO A 151 -14.50 -10.48 -19.19
C PRO A 151 -13.34 -11.36 -18.71
N LEU A 152 -13.45 -11.90 -17.50
CA LEU A 152 -12.47 -12.81 -16.92
C LEU A 152 -12.54 -14.18 -17.61
N LYS A 153 -11.46 -14.59 -18.28
CA LYS A 153 -11.35 -15.84 -19.03
C LYS A 153 -10.10 -16.65 -18.66
N GLU A 154 -8.95 -16.00 -18.62
CA GLU A 154 -7.66 -16.66 -18.35
C GLU A 154 -7.26 -16.52 -16.87
N GLY A 155 -7.71 -15.45 -16.21
CA GLY A 155 -7.44 -15.19 -14.79
C GLY A 155 -8.44 -15.84 -13.83
N GLN A 156 -8.04 -15.96 -12.56
CA GLN A 156 -8.90 -16.53 -11.50
C GLN A 156 -9.75 -15.47 -10.80
N PHE A 157 -9.24 -14.24 -10.68
CA PHE A 157 -9.81 -13.22 -9.82
C PHE A 157 -10.03 -11.90 -10.57
N ARG A 158 -11.11 -11.20 -10.25
CA ARG A 158 -11.20 -9.75 -10.45
C ARG A 158 -10.57 -9.08 -9.25
N ILE A 159 -9.61 -8.17 -9.47
CA ILE A 159 -8.81 -7.60 -8.40
C ILE A 159 -8.93 -6.08 -8.40
N TYR A 160 -9.50 -5.53 -7.32
CA TYR A 160 -9.93 -4.13 -7.26
C TYR A 160 -8.78 -3.14 -7.05
N LYS A 161 -7.74 -3.53 -6.30
CA LYS A 161 -6.57 -2.70 -6.00
C LYS A 161 -5.29 -3.22 -6.65
N SER A 162 -4.33 -2.33 -6.89
CA SER A 162 -2.96 -2.74 -7.24
C SER A 162 -2.37 -3.57 -6.10
N ARG A 163 -1.32 -4.36 -6.38
CA ARG A 163 -0.56 -5.04 -5.30
C ARG A 163 0.19 -4.05 -4.40
N TYR A 164 0.33 -2.80 -4.85
CA TYR A 164 0.73 -1.67 -4.03
C TYR A 164 -0.50 -0.77 -3.85
N ASP A 165 -1.10 -0.76 -2.66
CA ASP A 165 -2.28 0.08 -2.35
C ASP A 165 -2.52 0.17 -0.84
N SER A 166 -3.49 0.95 -0.40
CA SER A 166 -4.06 0.88 0.95
C SER A 166 -4.36 -0.55 1.41
N ILE A 167 -4.40 -0.78 2.72
CA ILE A 167 -4.78 -2.10 3.24
C ILE A 167 -6.18 -2.51 2.77
N ASP A 168 -6.45 -3.81 2.75
CA ASP A 168 -7.72 -4.37 2.31
C ASP A 168 -8.59 -4.90 3.47
N SER A 169 -8.00 -5.15 4.64
CA SER A 169 -8.72 -5.64 5.82
C SER A 169 -8.00 -5.36 7.14
N TYR A 170 -8.79 -5.10 8.17
CA TYR A 170 -8.40 -5.17 9.57
C TYR A 170 -8.21 -6.60 10.02
N LEU A 171 -7.29 -6.78 10.97
CA LEU A 171 -6.84 -8.06 11.46
C LEU A 171 -7.35 -8.37 12.84
N SER A 172 -7.70 -7.42 13.70
CA SER A 172 -8.18 -7.70 15.06
C SER A 172 -9.70 -7.95 15.07
N PRO A 173 -10.21 -8.73 16.05
CA PRO A 173 -11.66 -8.95 16.19
C PRO A 173 -12.49 -7.66 16.27
N ALA A 174 -11.95 -6.61 16.88
CA ALA A 174 -12.66 -5.32 16.96
C ALA A 174 -12.69 -4.56 15.63
N GLY A 175 -11.76 -4.87 14.72
CA GLY A 175 -11.71 -4.34 13.36
C GLY A 175 -12.71 -5.00 12.40
N GLU A 176 -13.20 -6.19 12.72
CA GLU A 176 -14.00 -7.03 11.80
C GLU A 176 -15.26 -6.30 11.28
N LYS A 177 -16.00 -5.62 12.16
CA LYS A 177 -17.21 -4.86 11.76
C LYS A 177 -16.93 -3.71 10.79
N TYR A 178 -15.68 -3.27 10.68
CA TYR A 178 -15.25 -2.19 9.80
C TYR A 178 -14.65 -2.70 8.48
N ASN A 179 -14.54 -4.01 8.28
CA ASN A 179 -14.18 -4.62 7.00
C ASN A 179 -15.39 -4.60 6.05
N ASP A 180 -15.77 -3.40 5.59
CA ASP A 180 -16.99 -3.13 4.83
C ASP A 180 -16.80 -3.13 3.31
N VAL A 181 -15.59 -3.47 2.84
CA VAL A 181 -15.27 -3.59 1.41
C VAL A 181 -15.14 -5.07 1.01
N PRO A 182 -15.51 -5.44 -0.23
CA PRO A 182 -15.34 -6.81 -0.71
C PRO A 182 -13.86 -7.24 -0.73
N LEU A 183 -13.51 -8.25 0.06
CA LEU A 183 -12.17 -8.84 0.08
C LEU A 183 -12.12 -10.05 -0.86
N VAL A 184 -11.31 -9.96 -1.91
CA VAL A 184 -11.07 -11.09 -2.83
C VAL A 184 -9.93 -11.95 -2.28
N TYR A 185 -10.15 -13.23 -2.08
CA TYR A 185 -9.10 -14.13 -1.58
C TYR A 185 -9.25 -15.53 -2.19
N ASP A 186 -8.18 -16.32 -2.16
CA ASP A 186 -8.21 -17.71 -2.60
C ASP A 186 -8.84 -18.60 -1.51
N GLU A 187 -10.01 -19.17 -1.81
CA GLU A 187 -10.77 -19.99 -0.86
C GLU A 187 -10.02 -21.26 -0.44
N ALA A 188 -9.23 -21.88 -1.33
CA ALA A 188 -8.48 -23.09 -0.99
C ALA A 188 -7.33 -22.77 -0.02
N ILE A 189 -6.64 -21.64 -0.21
CA ILE A 189 -5.62 -21.16 0.72
C ILE A 189 -6.25 -20.77 2.06
N TYR A 190 -7.38 -20.08 2.03
CA TYR A 190 -8.13 -19.73 3.23
C TYR A 190 -8.49 -20.98 4.05
N GLN A 191 -9.10 -22.00 3.43
CA GLN A 191 -9.47 -23.24 4.12
C GLN A 191 -8.24 -23.98 4.68
N ARG A 192 -7.15 -24.07 3.92
CA ARG A 192 -5.89 -24.68 4.41
C ARG A 192 -5.35 -23.96 5.65
N LEU A 193 -5.44 -22.63 5.71
CA LEU A 193 -5.03 -21.85 6.88
C LEU A 193 -5.96 -22.09 8.08
N ARG A 194 -7.28 -22.18 7.84
CA ARG A 194 -8.26 -22.48 8.90
C ARG A 194 -8.07 -23.88 9.49
N GLU A 195 -7.81 -24.89 8.64
CA GLU A 195 -7.47 -26.25 9.05
C GLU A 195 -6.16 -26.30 9.86
N GLY A 196 -5.25 -25.37 9.58
CA GLY A 196 -4.01 -25.14 10.34
C GLY A 196 -4.16 -24.28 11.60
N ASP A 197 -5.39 -24.08 12.11
CA ASP A 197 -5.71 -23.32 13.32
C ASP A 197 -5.37 -21.81 13.27
N ILE A 198 -5.26 -21.23 12.08
CA ILE A 198 -5.14 -19.76 11.89
C ILE A 198 -6.54 -19.16 11.87
N ASP A 199 -6.83 -18.20 12.75
CA ASP A 199 -8.17 -17.57 12.85
C ASP A 199 -8.67 -16.92 11.55
N HIS A 200 -9.99 -16.71 11.44
CA HIS A 200 -10.65 -16.27 10.21
C HIS A 200 -10.04 -15.00 9.60
N LEU A 201 -9.83 -13.95 10.40
CA LEU A 201 -9.37 -12.65 9.89
C LEU A 201 -7.94 -12.73 9.37
N LEU A 202 -7.06 -13.44 10.09
CA LEU A 202 -5.69 -13.62 9.65
C LEU A 202 -5.60 -14.57 8.43
N ALA A 203 -6.41 -15.63 8.41
CA ALA A 203 -6.50 -16.54 7.28
C ALA A 203 -6.98 -15.82 6.01
N GLN A 204 -8.02 -14.99 6.11
CA GLN A 204 -8.51 -14.17 5.00
C GLN A 204 -7.46 -13.18 4.51
N HIS A 205 -6.78 -12.48 5.43
CA HIS A 205 -5.70 -11.55 5.09
C HIS A 205 -4.60 -12.25 4.28
N VAL A 206 -4.08 -13.38 4.77
CA VAL A 206 -3.03 -14.12 4.06
C VAL A 206 -3.54 -14.66 2.73
N ALA A 207 -4.74 -15.25 2.68
CA ALA A 207 -5.33 -15.74 1.44
C ALA A 207 -5.55 -14.63 0.40
N HIS A 208 -5.85 -13.40 0.84
CA HIS A 208 -5.92 -12.23 -0.03
C HIS A 208 -4.56 -11.86 -0.63
N LEU A 209 -3.48 -11.87 0.16
CA LEU A 209 -2.12 -11.58 -0.37
C LEU A 209 -1.71 -12.57 -1.47
N PHE A 210 -2.19 -13.82 -1.37
CA PHE A 210 -1.88 -14.92 -2.28
C PHE A 210 -2.72 -14.96 -3.56
N ILE A 211 -3.64 -14.01 -3.78
CA ILE A 211 -4.27 -13.83 -5.10
C ILE A 211 -3.29 -13.25 -6.14
N ARG A 212 -2.07 -12.90 -5.71
CA ARG A 212 -1.02 -12.31 -6.54
C ARG A 212 -0.02 -13.37 -6.97
N ASP A 213 0.37 -13.32 -8.23
CA ASP A 213 1.50 -14.11 -8.70
C ASP A 213 2.83 -13.58 -8.16
N THR A 214 3.80 -14.51 -8.04
CA THR A 214 5.20 -14.16 -7.84
C THR A 214 5.72 -13.38 -9.06
N VAL A 215 6.42 -12.28 -8.82
CA VAL A 215 6.95 -11.41 -9.88
C VAL A 215 8.47 -11.35 -9.89
N SER A 216 9.13 -12.05 -8.96
CA SER A 216 10.58 -12.25 -8.95
C SER A 216 10.92 -13.49 -8.12
N LEU A 217 11.46 -14.52 -8.75
CA LEU A 217 11.95 -15.73 -8.08
C LEU A 217 13.28 -16.13 -8.72
N PHE A 218 14.28 -16.44 -7.90
CA PHE A 218 15.56 -16.95 -8.37
C PHE A 218 15.51 -18.46 -8.53
N SER A 219 16.16 -18.99 -9.57
CA SER A 219 16.19 -20.43 -9.87
C SER A 219 16.70 -21.26 -8.70
N GLU A 220 17.68 -20.74 -7.97
CA GLU A 220 18.30 -21.33 -6.79
C GLU A 220 17.33 -21.43 -5.60
N LYS A 221 16.24 -20.66 -5.64
CA LYS A 221 15.24 -20.55 -4.57
C LYS A 221 13.93 -21.26 -4.92
N VAL A 222 13.87 -22.02 -6.01
CA VAL A 222 12.66 -22.78 -6.39
C VAL A 222 12.36 -23.89 -5.39
N HIS A 223 13.37 -24.62 -4.94
CA HIS A 223 13.23 -25.67 -3.93
C HIS A 223 13.82 -25.20 -2.60
N GLN A 224 13.03 -25.27 -1.54
CA GLN A 224 13.40 -24.82 -0.19
C GLN A 224 12.90 -25.82 0.84
N ASN A 225 13.37 -25.65 2.08
CA ASN A 225 12.87 -26.41 3.21
C ASN A 225 11.83 -25.58 3.97
N ASP A 226 10.55 -25.87 3.76
CA ASP A 226 9.43 -25.13 4.38
C ASP A 226 9.44 -25.14 5.93
N GLU A 227 10.18 -26.05 6.57
CA GLU A 227 10.35 -26.07 8.03
C GLU A 227 11.37 -25.04 8.54
N GLN A 228 12.22 -24.52 7.66
CA GLN A 228 13.36 -23.66 8.02
C GLN A 228 13.39 -22.33 7.26
N ASP A 229 12.86 -22.32 6.04
CA ASP A 229 12.90 -21.22 5.10
C ASP A 229 11.52 -20.56 4.98
N THR A 230 11.53 -19.25 4.75
CA THR A 230 10.30 -18.48 4.53
C THR A 230 10.34 -17.65 3.25
N ASP A 231 11.36 -17.84 2.39
CA ASP A 231 11.52 -17.00 1.20
C ASP A 231 10.34 -17.14 0.23
N HIS A 232 9.67 -18.30 0.16
CA HIS A 232 8.45 -18.47 -0.66
C HIS A 232 7.29 -17.62 -0.14
N PHE A 233 7.05 -17.62 1.17
CA PHE A 233 6.06 -16.73 1.79
C PHE A 233 6.45 -15.26 1.60
N GLU A 234 7.71 -14.92 1.87
CA GLU A 234 8.24 -13.57 1.69
C GLU A 234 8.22 -13.11 0.23
N ASN A 235 8.22 -14.01 -0.76
CA ASN A 235 8.07 -13.64 -2.15
C ASN A 235 6.73 -12.91 -2.39
N ILE A 236 5.65 -13.46 -1.86
CA ILE A 236 4.30 -12.88 -1.92
C ILE A 236 4.16 -11.73 -0.94
N GLN A 237 4.55 -11.92 0.32
CA GLN A 237 4.40 -10.90 1.36
C GLN A 237 5.19 -9.62 1.05
N SER A 238 6.47 -9.76 0.66
CA SER A 238 7.31 -8.60 0.38
C SER A 238 6.87 -7.81 -0.87
N THR A 239 6.07 -8.41 -1.73
CA THR A 239 5.55 -7.82 -2.98
C THR A 239 4.06 -7.49 -2.92
N ASN A 240 3.41 -7.64 -1.77
CA ASN A 240 2.20 -6.89 -1.44
C ASN A 240 2.64 -5.68 -0.60
N TRP A 241 2.52 -4.49 -1.19
CA TRP A 241 3.06 -3.25 -0.62
C TRP A 241 1.92 -2.36 -0.14
N GLN A 242 1.50 -2.56 1.10
CA GLN A 242 0.38 -1.82 1.67
C GLN A 242 0.77 -0.61 2.52
N THR A 243 -0.19 0.21 2.95
CA THR A 243 0.03 1.35 3.89
C THR A 243 0.51 0.86 5.26
N MET A 244 -0.01 -0.29 5.69
CA MET A 244 0.49 -1.06 6.82
C MET A 244 0.98 -2.41 6.33
N ARG A 245 2.00 -2.98 6.98
CA ARG A 245 2.38 -4.39 6.75
C ARG A 245 2.49 -5.13 8.06
N PHE A 246 1.77 -6.23 8.15
CA PHE A 246 1.85 -7.17 9.27
C PHE A 246 2.95 -8.20 9.00
N LYS A 247 4.00 -8.25 9.82
CA LYS A 247 5.21 -9.04 9.55
C LYS A 247 5.32 -10.19 10.55
N PRO A 248 5.12 -11.45 10.12
CA PRO A 248 5.39 -12.62 10.93
C PRO A 248 6.86 -12.66 11.40
N PRO A 249 7.14 -13.31 12.53
CA PRO A 249 8.51 -13.55 12.97
C PRO A 249 9.23 -14.46 11.96
N PRO A 250 10.47 -14.15 11.57
CA PRO A 250 11.26 -15.07 10.77
C PRO A 250 11.66 -16.30 11.61
N PRO A 251 11.75 -17.49 10.99
CA PRO A 251 12.17 -18.70 11.68
C PRO A 251 13.57 -18.53 12.26
N ASN A 252 13.85 -19.23 13.35
CA ASN A 252 15.18 -19.26 13.99
C ASN A 252 15.75 -17.88 14.37
N SER A 253 14.89 -16.92 14.73
CA SER A 253 15.30 -15.57 15.14
C SER A 253 14.65 -15.14 16.46
N SER A 254 15.23 -14.13 17.11
CA SER A 254 14.62 -13.47 18.28
C SER A 254 13.63 -12.37 17.90
N ILE A 255 13.38 -12.16 16.61
CA ILE A 255 12.49 -11.11 16.11
C ILE A 255 11.04 -11.57 16.30
N GLY A 256 10.24 -10.73 16.96
CA GLY A 256 8.82 -10.99 17.21
C GLY A 256 7.89 -10.56 16.07
N TRP A 257 6.59 -10.55 16.36
CA TRP A 257 5.58 -9.97 15.48
C TRP A 257 5.80 -8.47 15.32
N ARG A 258 5.83 -8.00 14.08
CA ARG A 258 6.08 -6.59 13.77
C ARG A 258 4.98 -6.00 12.91
N VAL A 259 4.81 -4.70 13.03
CA VAL A 259 4.00 -3.90 12.12
C VAL A 259 4.86 -2.82 11.49
N GLU A 260 4.64 -2.55 10.21
CA GLU A 260 5.37 -1.53 9.47
C GLU A 260 4.40 -0.45 8.99
N PHE A 261 4.62 0.79 9.44
CA PHE A 261 3.91 1.99 9.03
C PHE A 261 4.63 2.60 7.83
N ARG A 262 3.99 2.61 6.66
CA ARG A 262 4.63 2.86 5.35
C ARG A 262 4.19 4.12 4.56
N PRO A 263 3.18 4.92 4.95
CA PRO A 263 2.65 5.95 4.07
C PRO A 263 3.55 7.20 3.96
N CYS A 264 4.30 7.56 5.01
CA CYS A 264 5.01 8.85 5.08
C CYS A 264 5.94 9.10 3.89
N GLU A 265 5.89 10.31 3.34
CA GLU A 265 6.91 10.78 2.39
C GLU A 265 8.22 11.03 3.13
N LEU A 266 9.34 10.90 2.40
CA LEU A 266 10.64 11.26 2.94
C LEU A 266 10.77 12.80 2.96
N GLN A 267 11.24 13.35 4.07
CA GLN A 267 11.49 14.78 4.22
C GLN A 267 12.94 15.13 3.88
N LEU A 268 13.20 16.41 3.59
CA LEU A 268 14.52 16.86 3.15
C LEU A 268 15.59 16.75 4.24
N THR A 269 15.22 16.95 5.51
CA THR A 269 16.18 16.96 6.62
C THR A 269 16.02 15.76 7.55
N ASP A 270 17.14 15.34 8.15
CA ASP A 270 17.13 14.31 9.19
C ASP A 270 16.26 14.72 10.38
N PHE A 271 16.19 16.02 10.69
CA PHE A 271 15.36 16.53 11.78
C PHE A 271 13.86 16.32 11.52
N GLU A 272 13.37 16.66 10.33
CA GLU A 272 11.96 16.45 9.96
C GLU A 272 11.60 14.97 9.94
N ASN A 273 12.48 14.13 9.37
CA ASN A 273 12.31 12.69 9.38
C ASN A 273 12.30 12.13 10.81
N ALA A 274 13.22 12.57 11.68
CA ALA A 274 13.26 12.18 13.08
C ALA A 274 12.01 12.66 13.84
N ALA A 275 11.48 13.84 13.55
CA ALA A 275 10.26 14.36 14.18
C ALA A 275 9.05 13.49 13.84
N ILE A 276 8.86 13.13 12.56
CA ILE A 276 7.80 12.19 12.14
C ILE A 276 8.00 10.84 12.82
N VAL A 277 9.24 10.33 12.88
CA VAL A 277 9.54 9.06 13.54
C VAL A 277 9.15 9.10 15.02
N CYS A 278 9.62 10.10 15.75
CA CYS A 278 9.30 10.28 17.15
C CYS A 278 7.79 10.44 17.38
N PHE A 279 7.09 11.18 16.52
CA PHE A 279 5.64 11.34 16.59
C PHE A 279 4.91 9.99 16.48
N VAL A 280 5.21 9.19 15.45
CA VAL A 280 4.55 7.89 15.27
C VAL A 280 4.91 6.91 16.40
N VAL A 281 6.16 6.93 16.90
CA VAL A 281 6.58 6.14 18.07
C VAL A 281 5.80 6.54 19.33
N LEU A 282 5.60 7.84 19.58
CA LEU A 282 4.81 8.30 20.73
C LEU A 282 3.34 7.96 20.55
N LEU A 283 2.81 8.09 19.34
CA LEU A 283 1.44 7.74 19.01
C LEU A 283 1.14 6.26 19.30
N THR A 284 2.01 5.33 18.90
CA THR A 284 1.80 3.90 19.21
C THR A 284 1.76 3.64 20.72
N ARG A 285 2.64 4.29 21.48
CA ARG A 285 2.63 4.18 22.95
C ARG A 285 1.35 4.74 23.56
N VAL A 286 0.85 5.86 23.05
CA VAL A 286 -0.40 6.47 23.51
C VAL A 286 -1.60 5.58 23.18
N ILE A 287 -1.68 5.05 21.95
CA ILE A 287 -2.73 4.10 21.53
C ILE A 287 -2.80 2.92 22.51
N LEU A 288 -1.67 2.29 22.80
CA LEU A 288 -1.63 1.11 23.67
C LEU A 288 -1.88 1.45 25.15
N SER A 289 -1.27 2.54 25.64
CA SER A 289 -1.34 2.91 27.06
C SER A 289 -2.74 3.37 27.47
N TYR A 290 -3.42 4.11 26.59
CA TYR A 290 -4.77 4.64 26.84
C TYR A 290 -5.86 3.81 26.17
N LYS A 291 -5.50 2.72 25.47
CA LYS A 291 -6.42 1.86 24.72
C LYS A 291 -7.33 2.66 23.79
N LEU A 292 -6.72 3.58 23.03
CA LEU A 292 -7.46 4.42 22.09
C LEU A 292 -8.04 3.58 20.95
N ASP A 293 -9.20 4.01 20.47
CA ASP A 293 -9.88 3.41 19.34
C ASP A 293 -10.03 4.44 18.21
N PHE A 294 -9.35 4.19 17.10
CA PHE A 294 -9.37 5.01 15.90
C PHE A 294 -10.10 4.32 14.74
N LEU A 295 -10.57 3.09 14.92
CA LEU A 295 -11.11 2.27 13.83
C LEU A 295 -12.29 2.96 13.13
N ILE A 296 -12.23 2.94 11.80
CA ILE A 296 -13.28 3.42 10.91
C ILE A 296 -13.46 2.41 9.78
N PRO A 297 -14.60 2.36 9.09
CA PRO A 297 -14.80 1.52 7.91
C PRO A 297 -13.67 1.64 6.89
N ILE A 298 -13.20 0.52 6.32
CA ILE A 298 -12.13 0.51 5.32
C ILE A 298 -12.51 1.37 4.11
N SER A 299 -13.78 1.40 3.71
CA SER A 299 -14.26 2.29 2.63
C SER A 299 -13.95 3.78 2.90
N LYS A 300 -13.98 4.22 4.15
CA LYS A 300 -13.63 5.59 4.56
C LYS A 300 -12.12 5.81 4.61
N VAL A 301 -11.34 4.78 4.98
CA VAL A 301 -9.87 4.82 4.88
C VAL A 301 -9.46 4.98 3.41
N ASP A 302 -10.11 4.25 2.50
CA ASP A 302 -9.84 4.32 1.06
C ASP A 302 -10.19 5.70 0.48
N GLU A 303 -11.32 6.29 0.88
CA GLU A 303 -11.66 7.67 0.50
C GLU A 303 -10.63 8.67 1.04
N ASN A 304 -10.23 8.51 2.30
CA ASN A 304 -9.19 9.33 2.91
C ASN A 304 -7.86 9.22 2.16
N MET A 305 -7.49 8.02 1.68
CA MET A 305 -6.28 7.82 0.87
C MET A 305 -6.33 8.57 -0.46
N GLN A 306 -7.50 8.68 -1.09
CA GLN A 306 -7.66 9.51 -2.28
C GLN A 306 -7.66 11.00 -1.95
N ASN A 307 -8.27 11.41 -0.84
CA ASN A 307 -8.24 12.80 -0.37
C ASN A 307 -6.82 13.26 -0.02
N ALA A 308 -6.00 12.38 0.57
CA ALA A 308 -4.64 12.68 1.01
C ALA A 308 -3.69 13.13 -0.09
N GLN A 309 -3.98 12.77 -1.34
CA GLN A 309 -3.07 12.99 -2.46
C GLN A 309 -3.34 14.30 -3.18
N LYS A 310 -4.57 14.82 -3.06
CA LYS A 310 -4.97 16.06 -3.72
C LYS A 310 -4.03 17.19 -3.32
N ARG A 311 -3.73 18.09 -4.27
CA ARG A 311 -2.95 19.29 -3.97
C ARG A 311 -3.52 20.02 -2.76
N ASN A 312 -2.64 20.43 -1.85
CA ASN A 312 -2.94 21.15 -0.62
C ASN A 312 -3.82 20.38 0.37
N ALA A 313 -3.81 19.04 0.33
CA ALA A 313 -4.71 18.21 1.12
C ALA A 313 -4.63 18.48 2.63
N CYS A 314 -3.43 18.66 3.18
CA CYS A 314 -3.23 18.94 4.59
C CYS A 314 -3.98 20.19 5.10
N ARG A 315 -4.28 21.14 4.21
CA ARG A 315 -4.91 22.43 4.55
C ARG A 315 -6.37 22.52 4.14
N GLU A 316 -6.77 21.83 3.07
CA GLU A 316 -8.08 22.02 2.44
C GLU A 316 -8.98 20.80 2.47
N GLN A 317 -8.42 19.59 2.50
CA GLN A 317 -9.24 18.38 2.46
C GLN A 317 -9.75 18.02 3.84
N ARG A 318 -10.85 17.26 3.85
CA ARG A 318 -11.44 16.69 5.06
C ARG A 318 -11.21 15.19 5.04
N PHE A 319 -11.00 14.65 6.23
CA PHE A 319 -10.73 13.24 6.43
C PHE A 319 -11.77 12.70 7.40
N TRP A 320 -12.30 11.52 7.09
CA TRP A 320 -13.09 10.73 8.04
C TRP A 320 -12.22 10.41 9.26
N PHE A 321 -12.73 10.72 10.44
CA PHE A 321 -11.97 10.52 11.67
C PHE A 321 -12.92 10.23 12.82
N LYS A 322 -12.66 9.17 13.57
CA LYS A 322 -13.55 8.77 14.66
C LYS A 322 -13.73 9.93 15.65
N LYS A 323 -14.99 10.31 15.91
CA LYS A 323 -15.33 11.45 16.78
C LYS A 323 -14.96 11.20 18.23
N HIS A 324 -15.12 9.96 18.70
CA HIS A 324 -14.83 9.54 20.06
C HIS A 324 -13.78 8.42 20.06
N VAL A 325 -12.55 8.80 20.41
CA VAL A 325 -11.39 7.89 20.41
C VAL A 325 -11.07 7.30 21.79
N THR A 326 -11.73 7.82 22.83
CA THR A 326 -11.62 7.34 24.21
C THR A 326 -12.85 6.51 24.56
N GLY A 327 -12.74 5.19 24.45
CA GLY A 327 -13.78 4.24 24.86
C GLY A 327 -13.14 2.90 25.19
N GLN A 328 -13.51 2.27 26.30
CA GLN A 328 -12.96 0.96 26.65
C GLN A 328 -13.56 -0.09 25.73
N MET A 329 -12.75 -0.66 24.84
CA MET A 329 -13.12 -1.86 24.10
C MET A 329 -13.23 -3.04 25.08
N LYS A 330 -14.45 -3.50 25.35
CA LYS A 330 -14.69 -4.83 25.95
C LYS A 330 -15.34 -5.69 24.88
N ASN A 331 -14.71 -6.81 24.53
CA ASN A 331 -15.24 -7.80 23.59
C ASN A 331 -15.65 -7.25 22.20
N GLY A 332 -15.01 -6.18 21.70
CA GLY A 332 -15.32 -5.61 20.38
C GLY A 332 -16.43 -4.56 20.37
N GLU A 333 -17.01 -4.24 21.54
CA GLU A 333 -18.01 -3.18 21.70
C GLU A 333 -17.40 -1.97 22.43
N THR A 334 -17.74 -0.77 21.96
CA THR A 334 -17.36 0.50 22.60
C THR A 334 -18.17 0.69 23.87
N VAL A 335 -17.57 0.43 25.04
CA VAL A 335 -18.25 0.68 26.32
C VAL A 335 -18.03 2.13 26.72
N VAL A 336 -19.12 2.91 26.69
CA VAL A 336 -19.16 4.26 27.25
C VAL A 336 -19.34 4.15 28.77
N GLU A 337 -18.46 4.75 29.55
CA GLU A 337 -18.73 4.97 30.99
C GLU A 337 -19.98 5.85 31.09
N ASN A 338 -21.02 5.35 31.79
CA ASN A 338 -22.31 5.98 32.10
C ASN A 338 -23.58 5.51 31.35
N GLY A 339 -23.66 4.25 30.92
CA GLY A 339 -24.95 3.57 30.73
C GLY A 339 -25.85 4.13 29.62
N ALA A 340 -25.27 4.82 28.63
CA ALA A 340 -25.95 5.14 27.38
C ALA A 340 -25.74 4.00 26.38
N VAL A 341 -26.81 3.68 25.66
CA VAL A 341 -26.92 2.71 24.55
C VAL A 341 -25.72 2.80 23.60
N GLU A 342 -25.33 1.67 22.98
CA GLU A 342 -24.36 1.60 21.88
C GLU A 342 -24.58 2.77 20.91
N ALA A 343 -23.77 3.81 21.01
CA ALA A 343 -23.80 4.87 20.03
C ALA A 343 -23.22 4.29 18.75
N GLU A 344 -23.97 4.36 17.64
CA GLU A 344 -23.39 4.11 16.32
C GLU A 344 -22.13 4.96 16.19
N ASP A 345 -21.05 4.35 15.69
CA ASP A 345 -19.78 5.06 15.53
C ASP A 345 -20.00 6.30 14.64
N GLU A 346 -19.66 7.48 15.17
CA GLU A 346 -19.70 8.76 14.44
C GLU A 346 -18.30 9.14 13.94
N TYR A 347 -18.21 9.71 12.73
CA TYR A 347 -16.96 9.93 11.99
C TYR A 347 -16.84 11.31 11.37
#